data_AF-A0A6B3QRN3-F1
#
_entry.id   AF-A0A6B3QRN3-F1
#
_cell.length_a   1.000
_cell.length_b   1.000
_cell.length_c   1.000
_cell.angle_alpha   90.00
_cell.angle_beta   90.00
_cell.angle_gamma   90.00
#
_symmetry.space_group_name_H-M   'P 1'
#
loop_
_entity.id
_entity.type
_entity.pdbx_description
1 polymer ?
#
loop_
_entity_poly.entity_id
_entity_poly.type
_entity_poly.pdbx_seq_one_letter_code
_entity_poly.pdbx_strand_id
1 'polypeptide(L)'
;MSYSVGQVAGFAGVTVRTLHHYDDIGLLAPGGRSHAGHRRYSDADLDRLQQILFYRELGFPLDEVAALLDDPAADPRAHLRRQHELLTARIEKLQKMAAAVEQAMEARSMGINLTPEEKFEVFGDFDPDQYEEEVQERWGDTDAYRQSREKTASYTKEDWQRIQDEADELTRRFVALMEAGEPADSEGAMDAAEDHRQGIARNHYDCGYEMHTCLGEMYVSDERFTRNIDAAKPGLAAYMRDAILANAVRHTP
;
A
#
# COMPACT_ATOMS: atom_id res chain seq x y z
N MET A 1 -14.00 1.00 55.83
CA MET A 1 -12.65 1.33 56.34
C MET A 1 -12.20 2.68 55.76
N SER A 2 -11.08 3.26 56.20
CA SER A 2 -10.56 4.50 55.61
C SER A 2 -9.09 4.36 55.22
N TYR A 3 -8.75 4.78 54.00
CA TYR A 3 -7.43 4.62 53.39
C TYR A 3 -6.74 5.96 53.24
N SER A 4 -5.41 5.99 53.41
CA SER A 4 -4.62 7.18 53.09
C SER A 4 -4.48 7.38 51.58
N VAL A 5 -4.27 8.62 51.15
CA VAL A 5 -4.05 8.95 49.73
C VAL A 5 -2.92 8.12 49.09
N GLY A 6 -1.86 7.80 49.83
CA GLY A 6 -0.74 6.98 49.34
C GLY A 6 -1.12 5.51 49.12
N GLN A 7 -1.96 4.95 50.00
CA GLN A 7 -2.49 3.59 49.82
C GLN A 7 -3.40 3.52 48.60
N VAL A 8 -4.31 4.50 48.44
CA VAL A 8 -5.21 4.57 47.29
C VAL A 8 -4.45 4.73 45.98
N ALA A 9 -3.44 5.61 45.94
CA ALA A 9 -2.56 5.78 44.80
C ALA A 9 -1.89 4.46 44.40
N GLY A 10 -1.38 3.71 45.38
CA GLY A 10 -0.78 2.40 45.16
C GLY A 10 -1.75 1.35 44.62
N PHE A 11 -2.97 1.27 45.16
CA PHE A 11 -3.98 0.30 44.72
C PHE A 11 -4.51 0.60 43.31
N ALA A 12 -4.73 1.88 43.03
CA ALA A 12 -5.33 2.34 41.78
C ALA A 12 -4.31 2.57 40.66
N GLY A 13 -3.00 2.42 40.93
CA GLY A 13 -1.94 2.64 39.94
C GLY A 13 -1.85 4.11 39.46
N VAL A 14 -2.35 5.07 40.24
CA VAL A 14 -2.32 6.49 39.89
C VAL A 14 -1.41 7.27 40.83
N THR A 15 -0.96 8.43 40.39
CA THR A 15 -0.14 9.29 41.26
C THR A 15 -1.00 9.97 42.34
N VAL A 16 -0.39 10.27 43.48
CA VAL A 16 -1.02 11.12 44.52
C VAL A 16 -1.46 12.47 43.93
N ARG A 17 -0.69 13.02 42.97
CA ARG A 17 -1.04 14.25 42.25
C ARG A 17 -2.34 14.10 41.46
N THR A 18 -2.58 12.95 40.82
CA THR A 18 -3.83 12.65 40.11
C THR A 18 -5.02 12.64 41.07
N LEU A 19 -4.86 12.00 42.24
CA LEU A 19 -5.93 11.99 43.26
C LEU A 19 -6.22 13.38 43.84
N HIS A 20 -5.18 14.20 44.04
CA HIS A 20 -5.38 15.61 44.41
C HIS A 20 -6.10 16.39 43.32
N HIS A 21 -5.72 16.21 42.07
CA HIS A 21 -6.40 16.86 40.96
C HIS A 21 -7.88 16.48 40.88
N TYR A 22 -8.22 15.20 41.07
CA TYR A 22 -9.62 14.76 41.09
C TYR A 22 -10.42 15.36 42.25
N ASP A 23 -9.80 15.53 43.41
CA ASP A 23 -10.40 16.25 44.54
C ASP A 23 -10.60 17.74 44.21
N ASP A 24 -9.59 18.39 43.65
CA ASP A 24 -9.61 19.82 43.34
C ASP A 24 -10.70 20.17 42.30
N ILE A 25 -10.97 19.29 41.34
CA ILE A 25 -12.06 19.46 40.35
C ILE A 25 -13.40 18.88 40.81
N GLY A 26 -13.48 18.33 42.03
CA GLY A 26 -14.69 17.74 42.61
C GLY A 26 -15.10 16.38 42.04
N LEU A 27 -14.28 15.78 41.17
CA LEU A 27 -14.56 14.49 40.56
C LEU A 27 -14.48 13.34 41.58
N LEU A 28 -13.53 13.40 42.53
CA LEU A 28 -13.39 12.46 43.63
C LEU A 28 -13.01 13.16 44.93
N ALA A 29 -14.00 13.38 45.79
CA ALA A 29 -13.78 13.96 47.12
C ALA A 29 -13.47 12.88 48.17
N PRO A 30 -12.51 13.10 49.08
CA PRO A 30 -12.25 12.17 50.18
C PRO A 30 -13.40 12.22 51.20
N GLY A 31 -13.90 11.06 51.60
CA GLY A 31 -14.97 10.93 52.61
C GLY A 31 -14.61 11.46 54.00
N GLY A 32 -13.33 11.76 54.26
CA GLY A 32 -12.92 12.47 55.47
C GLY A 32 -11.46 12.91 55.49
N ARG A 33 -11.04 13.44 56.63
CA ARG A 33 -9.65 13.81 56.91
C ARG A 33 -9.21 13.21 58.25
N SER A 34 -7.93 12.87 58.37
CA SER A 34 -7.34 12.43 59.64
C SER A 34 -7.26 13.59 60.64
N HIS A 35 -6.96 13.28 61.90
CA HIS A 35 -6.78 14.30 62.94
C HIS A 35 -5.65 15.31 62.59
N ALA A 36 -4.66 14.88 61.80
CA ALA A 36 -3.56 15.71 61.29
C ALA A 36 -3.89 16.42 59.94
N GLY A 37 -5.13 16.33 59.46
CA GLY A 37 -5.59 17.02 58.24
C GLY A 37 -5.37 16.28 56.92
N HIS A 38 -4.80 15.06 56.93
CA HIS A 38 -4.55 14.27 55.72
C HIS A 38 -5.83 13.66 55.15
N ARG A 39 -5.96 13.61 53.82
CA ARG A 39 -7.11 13.01 53.11
C ARG A 39 -7.28 11.54 53.44
N ARG A 40 -8.53 11.14 53.69
CA ARG A 40 -8.95 9.76 53.95
C ARG A 40 -10.09 9.37 53.02
N TYR A 41 -9.90 8.27 52.30
CA TYR A 41 -10.86 7.75 51.35
C TYR A 41 -11.62 6.57 51.97
N SER A 42 -12.92 6.57 51.83
CA SER A 42 -13.83 5.48 52.21
C SER A 42 -13.86 4.39 51.14
N ASP A 43 -14.48 3.25 51.43
CA ASP A 43 -14.69 2.21 50.42
C ASP A 43 -15.57 2.71 49.25
N ALA A 44 -16.57 3.56 49.52
CA ALA A 44 -17.40 4.17 48.48
C ALA A 44 -16.61 5.11 47.55
N ASP A 45 -15.59 5.79 48.10
CA ASP A 45 -14.70 6.64 47.29
C ASP A 45 -13.84 5.78 46.36
N LEU A 46 -13.46 4.57 46.81
CA LEU A 46 -12.73 3.62 45.96
C LEU A 46 -13.60 3.07 44.83
N ASP A 47 -14.87 2.75 45.11
CA ASP A 47 -15.83 2.31 44.08
C ASP A 47 -16.04 3.40 43.02
N ARG A 48 -16.13 4.67 43.45
CA ARG A 48 -16.20 5.81 42.53
C ARG A 48 -14.90 5.99 41.74
N LEU A 49 -13.74 5.87 42.40
CA LEU A 49 -12.44 5.94 41.73
C LEU A 49 -12.30 4.86 40.66
N GLN A 50 -12.74 3.63 40.93
CA GLN A 50 -12.70 2.55 39.94
C GLN A 50 -13.51 2.87 38.69
N GLN A 51 -14.70 3.46 38.85
CA GLN A 51 -15.52 3.90 37.72
C GLN A 51 -14.87 5.04 36.93
N ILE A 52 -14.27 6.01 37.62
CA ILE A 52 -13.52 7.10 36.97
C ILE A 52 -12.40 6.55 36.09
N LEU A 53 -11.62 5.59 36.61
CA LEU A 53 -10.51 4.99 35.89
C LEU A 53 -10.98 4.20 34.67
N PHE A 54 -12.08 3.45 34.79
CA PHE A 54 -12.67 2.72 33.67
C PHE A 54 -13.04 3.65 32.51
N TYR A 55 -13.75 4.75 32.77
CA TYR A 55 -14.09 5.70 31.71
C TYR A 55 -12.87 6.44 31.15
N ARG A 56 -11.87 6.73 31.99
CA ARG A 56 -10.61 7.33 31.54
C ARG A 56 -9.82 6.41 30.62
N GLU A 57 -9.82 5.10 30.90
CA GLU A 57 -9.21 4.10 30.04
C GLU A 57 -9.91 4.00 28.68
N LEU A 58 -11.23 4.18 28.66
CA LEU A 58 -12.03 4.30 27.43
C LEU A 58 -11.84 5.65 26.69
N GLY A 59 -10.98 6.54 27.20
CA GLY A 59 -10.61 7.80 26.54
C GLY A 59 -11.53 8.99 26.85
N PHE A 60 -12.48 8.86 27.78
CA PHE A 60 -13.39 9.95 28.10
C PHE A 60 -12.69 11.11 28.81
N PRO A 61 -13.05 12.38 28.51
CA PRO A 61 -12.54 13.52 29.25
C PRO A 61 -13.19 13.61 30.64
N LEU A 62 -12.49 14.20 31.62
CA LEU A 62 -12.86 14.13 33.04
C LEU A 62 -14.20 14.82 33.37
N ASP A 63 -14.57 15.83 32.60
CA ASP A 63 -15.84 16.55 32.68
C ASP A 63 -17.04 15.68 32.24
N GLU A 64 -16.88 14.89 31.17
CA GLU A 64 -17.89 13.90 30.77
C GLU A 64 -18.03 12.78 31.80
N VAL A 65 -16.92 12.34 32.39
CA VAL A 65 -16.94 11.35 33.48
C VAL A 65 -17.68 11.89 34.70
N ALA A 66 -17.44 13.15 35.09
CA ALA A 66 -18.17 13.78 36.19
C ALA A 66 -19.68 13.81 35.91
N ALA A 67 -20.08 14.28 34.73
CA ALA A 67 -21.48 14.36 34.33
C ALA A 67 -22.18 12.99 34.35
N LEU A 68 -21.48 11.93 33.97
CA LEU A 68 -22.03 10.58 33.96
C LEU A 68 -22.20 9.97 35.36
N LEU A 69 -21.28 10.28 36.28
CA LEU A 69 -21.29 9.72 37.63
C LEU A 69 -22.16 10.52 38.60
N ASP A 70 -22.40 11.80 38.32
CA ASP A 70 -23.16 12.70 39.20
C ASP A 70 -24.64 12.81 38.85
N ASP A 71 -25.05 12.35 37.66
CA ASP A 71 -26.46 12.30 37.25
C ASP A 71 -27.10 10.97 37.66
N PRO A 72 -28.04 10.94 38.63
CA PRO A 72 -28.72 9.71 39.06
C PRO A 72 -29.65 9.12 38.00
N ALA A 73 -30.03 9.92 36.99
CA ALA A 73 -30.85 9.50 35.87
C ALA A 73 -30.02 9.12 34.64
N ALA A 74 -28.70 9.30 34.67
CA ALA A 74 -27.84 8.84 33.60
C ALA A 74 -27.88 7.31 33.55
N ASP A 75 -28.11 6.76 32.35
CA ASP A 75 -27.83 5.36 32.04
C ASP A 75 -26.42 5.26 31.44
N PRO A 76 -25.43 4.78 32.21
CA PRO A 76 -24.06 4.69 31.72
C PRO A 76 -23.93 3.75 30.52
N ARG A 77 -24.81 2.74 30.39
CA ARG A 77 -24.83 1.84 29.23
C ARG A 77 -25.36 2.55 28.00
N ALA A 78 -26.40 3.39 28.14
CA ALA A 78 -26.90 4.20 27.02
C ALA A 78 -25.85 5.22 26.55
N HIS A 79 -25.10 5.83 27.46
CA HIS A 79 -24.01 6.74 27.10
C HIS A 79 -22.89 6.03 26.33
N LEU A 80 -22.42 4.88 26.84
CA LEU A 80 -21.41 4.07 26.15
C LEU A 80 -21.87 3.60 24.75
N ARG A 81 -23.15 3.22 24.59
CA ARG A 81 -23.70 2.85 23.27
C ARG A 81 -23.65 4.02 22.28
N ARG A 82 -24.06 5.22 22.69
CA ARG A 82 -24.01 6.41 21.82
C ARG A 82 -22.57 6.72 21.38
N GLN A 83 -21.61 6.58 22.29
CA GLN A 83 -20.20 6.83 21.99
C GLN A 83 -19.63 5.76 21.05
N HIS A 84 -19.98 4.49 21.25
CA HIS A 84 -19.63 3.41 20.34
C HIS A 84 -20.20 3.65 18.92
N GLU A 85 -21.45 4.10 18.81
CA GLU A 85 -22.09 4.45 17.52
C GLU A 85 -21.35 5.60 16.83
N LEU A 86 -21.01 6.67 17.56
CA LEU A 86 -20.27 7.81 17.01
C LEU A 86 -18.86 7.41 16.52
N LEU A 87 -18.15 6.58 17.30
CA LEU A 87 -16.83 6.08 16.91
C LEU A 87 -16.91 5.17 15.69
N THR A 88 -17.88 4.25 15.65
CA THR A 88 -18.11 3.36 14.50
C THR A 88 -18.37 4.17 13.23
N ALA A 89 -19.25 5.16 13.29
CA ALA A 89 -19.52 6.05 12.14
C ALA A 89 -18.27 6.81 11.68
N ARG A 90 -17.41 7.22 12.61
CA ARG A 90 -16.14 7.89 12.29
C ARG A 90 -15.13 6.93 11.66
N ILE A 91 -15.06 5.69 12.14
CA ILE A 91 -14.22 4.62 11.56
C ILE A 91 -14.66 4.36 10.12
N GLU A 92 -15.95 4.16 9.87
CA GLU A 92 -16.48 3.94 8.52
C GLU A 92 -16.12 5.09 7.57
N LYS A 93 -16.22 6.34 8.04
CA LYS A 93 -15.83 7.51 7.26
C LYS A 93 -14.32 7.50 6.96
N LEU A 94 -13.48 7.18 7.95
CA LEU A 94 -12.02 7.11 7.78
C LEU A 94 -11.63 5.99 6.82
N GLN A 95 -12.27 4.83 6.89
CA GLN A 95 -12.06 3.71 5.95
C GLN A 95 -12.41 4.11 4.51
N LYS A 96 -13.55 4.78 4.30
CA LYS A 96 -13.91 5.29 2.97
C LYS A 96 -12.90 6.29 2.42
N MET A 97 -12.38 7.19 3.27
CA MET A 97 -11.34 8.14 2.86
C MET A 97 -10.02 7.44 2.54
N ALA A 98 -9.62 6.43 3.32
CA ALA A 98 -8.44 5.63 3.05
C ALA A 98 -8.55 4.91 1.70
N ALA A 99 -9.68 4.25 1.43
CA ALA A 99 -9.94 3.60 0.15
C ALA A 99 -9.93 4.58 -1.04
N ALA A 100 -10.46 5.80 -0.85
CA ALA A 100 -10.40 6.82 -1.89
C ALA A 100 -8.97 7.33 -2.16
N VAL A 101 -8.13 7.39 -1.12
CA VAL A 101 -6.70 7.72 -1.26
C VAL A 101 -5.95 6.60 -1.96
N GLU A 102 -6.23 5.35 -1.61
CA GLU A 102 -5.69 4.14 -2.26
C GLU A 102 -6.03 4.15 -3.75
N GLN A 103 -7.31 4.34 -4.12
CA GLN A 103 -7.73 4.50 -5.51
C GLN A 103 -7.03 5.67 -6.22
N ALA A 104 -6.79 6.79 -5.54
CA ALA A 104 -6.07 7.92 -6.12
C ALA A 104 -4.56 7.68 -6.26
N MET A 105 -3.98 6.79 -5.43
CA MET A 105 -2.60 6.33 -5.55
C MET A 105 -2.46 5.31 -6.68
N GLU A 106 -3.37 4.34 -6.78
CA GLU A 106 -3.48 3.35 -7.87
C GLU A 106 -3.69 4.02 -9.23
N ALA A 107 -4.55 5.04 -9.32
CA ALA A 107 -4.73 5.83 -10.54
C ALA A 107 -3.46 6.57 -11.02
N ARG A 108 -2.39 6.61 -10.21
CA ARG A 108 -1.10 7.23 -10.54
C ARG A 108 0.04 6.23 -10.71
N SER A 109 -0.18 4.93 -10.52
CA SER A 109 0.89 4.06 -10.03
C SER A 109 1.78 3.37 -11.08
N MET A 110 1.66 3.63 -12.38
CA MET A 110 2.63 3.12 -13.38
C MET A 110 3.25 4.18 -14.29
N GLY A 111 3.06 5.47 -13.98
CA GLY A 111 3.31 6.54 -14.97
C GLY A 111 2.35 6.48 -16.17
N ILE A 112 1.62 5.38 -16.34
CA ILE A 112 0.51 5.21 -17.28
C ILE A 112 -0.67 6.05 -16.77
N ASN A 113 -0.76 7.29 -17.24
CA ASN A 113 -1.85 8.21 -16.92
C ASN A 113 -3.07 7.92 -17.81
N LEU A 114 -3.59 6.69 -17.76
CA LEU A 114 -4.75 6.22 -18.52
C LEU A 114 -5.87 5.82 -17.56
N THR A 115 -7.12 6.07 -17.96
CA THR A 115 -8.29 5.56 -17.24
C THR A 115 -8.36 4.03 -17.33
N PRO A 116 -9.10 3.34 -16.45
CA PRO A 116 -9.29 1.88 -16.56
C PRO A 116 -9.85 1.44 -17.93
N GLU A 117 -10.73 2.26 -18.53
CA GLU A 117 -11.29 2.02 -19.87
C GLU A 117 -10.20 2.13 -20.95
N GLU A 118 -9.35 3.14 -20.87
CA GLU A 118 -8.23 3.31 -21.79
C GLU A 118 -7.15 2.23 -21.60
N LYS A 119 -6.90 1.79 -20.36
CA LYS A 119 -6.02 0.65 -20.10
C LYS A 119 -6.55 -0.62 -20.75
N PHE A 120 -7.85 -0.88 -20.67
CA PHE A 120 -8.47 -2.04 -21.34
C PHE A 120 -8.39 -1.94 -22.87
N GLU A 121 -8.60 -0.75 -23.44
CA GLU A 121 -8.49 -0.56 -24.89
C GLU A 121 -7.06 -0.73 -25.41
N VAL A 122 -6.05 -0.32 -24.63
CA VAL A 122 -4.64 -0.41 -25.01
C VAL A 122 -4.05 -1.79 -24.65
N PHE A 123 -4.19 -2.26 -23.42
CA PHE A 123 -3.51 -3.47 -22.94
C PHE A 123 -4.39 -4.72 -23.01
N GLY A 124 -5.67 -4.60 -23.37
CA GLY A 124 -6.61 -5.72 -23.44
C GLY A 124 -6.85 -6.36 -22.08
N ASP A 125 -6.75 -7.70 -22.01
CA ASP A 125 -6.88 -8.47 -20.77
C ASP A 125 -5.60 -8.44 -19.91
N PHE A 126 -4.50 -7.86 -20.40
CA PHE A 126 -3.28 -7.68 -19.61
C PHE A 126 -3.44 -6.47 -18.70
N ASP A 127 -3.59 -6.74 -17.40
CA ASP A 127 -3.62 -5.71 -16.36
C ASP A 127 -2.19 -5.40 -15.90
N PRO A 128 -1.61 -4.23 -16.27
CA PRO A 128 -0.25 -3.89 -15.89
C PRO A 128 -0.09 -3.72 -14.38
N ASP A 129 -1.17 -3.37 -13.67
CA ASP A 129 -1.15 -3.02 -12.24
C ASP A 129 -0.96 -4.27 -11.35
N GLN A 130 -1.30 -5.46 -11.85
CA GLN A 130 -1.15 -6.73 -11.11
C GLN A 130 0.30 -7.12 -10.82
N TYR A 131 1.26 -6.48 -11.49
CA TYR A 131 2.68 -6.78 -11.37
C TYR A 131 3.47 -5.66 -10.66
N GLU A 132 2.79 -4.61 -10.20
CA GLU A 132 3.45 -3.41 -9.69
C GLU A 132 4.31 -3.66 -8.44
N GLU A 133 3.74 -4.33 -7.42
CA GLU A 133 4.48 -4.62 -6.18
C GLU A 133 5.73 -5.45 -6.46
N GLU A 134 5.61 -6.44 -7.36
CA GLU A 134 6.73 -7.30 -7.75
C GLU A 134 7.79 -6.53 -8.55
N VAL A 135 7.37 -5.67 -9.49
CA VAL A 135 8.28 -4.83 -10.28
C VAL A 135 9.00 -3.82 -9.39
N GLN A 136 8.31 -3.23 -8.41
CA GLN A 136 8.91 -2.31 -7.46
C GLN A 136 9.86 -3.02 -6.50
N GLU A 137 9.51 -4.19 -5.97
CA GLU A 137 10.38 -4.97 -5.09
C GLU A 137 11.64 -5.44 -5.81
N ARG A 138 11.52 -5.89 -7.06
CA ARG A 138 12.64 -6.45 -7.83
C ARG A 138 13.51 -5.39 -8.48
N TRP A 139 12.92 -4.30 -8.97
CA TRP A 139 13.61 -3.31 -9.82
C TRP A 139 13.45 -1.86 -9.36
N GLY A 140 12.73 -1.58 -8.27
CA GLY A 140 12.41 -0.22 -7.81
C GLY A 140 13.62 0.67 -7.53
N ASP A 141 14.75 0.07 -7.13
CA ASP A 141 16.01 0.78 -6.86
C ASP A 141 16.91 0.94 -8.11
N THR A 142 16.47 0.45 -9.27
CA THR A 142 17.27 0.53 -10.51
C THR A 142 17.05 1.83 -11.26
N ASP A 143 18.09 2.33 -11.92
CA ASP A 143 17.97 3.50 -12.78
C ASP A 143 17.08 3.25 -14.00
N ALA A 144 16.99 2.00 -14.48
CA ALA A 144 16.06 1.60 -15.53
C ALA A 144 14.59 1.82 -15.13
N TYR A 145 14.22 1.44 -13.90
CA TYR A 145 12.86 1.67 -13.38
C TYR A 145 12.56 3.17 -13.25
N ARG A 146 13.52 3.97 -12.76
CA ARG A 146 13.39 5.43 -12.68
C ARG A 146 13.17 6.08 -14.04
N GLN A 147 14.00 5.74 -15.04
CA GLN A 147 13.88 6.27 -16.40
C GLN A 147 12.56 5.89 -17.06
N SER A 148 12.14 4.63 -16.91
CA SER A 148 10.85 4.14 -17.41
C SER A 148 9.72 5.00 -16.87
N ARG A 149 9.69 5.19 -15.54
CA ARG A 149 8.68 6.01 -14.88
C ARG A 149 8.69 7.48 -15.34
N GLU A 150 9.85 8.07 -15.55
CA GLU A 150 9.96 9.46 -16.02
C GLU A 150 9.43 9.62 -17.46
N LYS A 151 9.74 8.68 -18.36
CA LYS A 151 9.25 8.72 -19.75
C LYS A 151 7.76 8.45 -19.81
N THR A 152 7.31 7.36 -19.21
CA THR A 152 5.92 6.91 -19.31
C THR A 152 4.94 7.85 -18.63
N ALA A 153 5.37 8.59 -17.60
CA ALA A 153 4.57 9.63 -16.93
C ALA A 153 3.98 10.70 -17.86
N SER A 154 4.59 10.91 -19.01
CA SER A 154 4.16 11.90 -20.01
C SER A 154 3.35 11.32 -21.17
N TYR A 155 3.19 9.99 -21.22
CA TYR A 155 2.58 9.32 -22.35
C TYR A 155 1.07 9.45 -22.35
N THR A 156 0.55 9.82 -23.51
CA THR A 156 -0.88 9.86 -23.81
C THR A 156 -1.36 8.49 -24.30
N LYS A 157 -2.67 8.32 -24.42
CA LYS A 157 -3.27 7.14 -25.05
C LYS A 157 -2.71 6.88 -26.47
N GLU A 158 -2.50 7.93 -27.26
CA GLU A 158 -1.94 7.81 -28.61
C GLU A 158 -0.49 7.32 -28.58
N ASP A 159 0.29 7.72 -27.57
CA ASP A 159 1.65 7.22 -27.39
C ASP A 159 1.66 5.74 -27.05
N TRP A 160 0.77 5.31 -26.16
CA TRP A 160 0.62 3.90 -25.81
C TRP A 160 0.15 3.05 -26.99
N GLN A 161 -0.81 3.54 -27.78
CA GLN A 161 -1.26 2.86 -28.98
C GLN A 161 -0.11 2.71 -29.99
N ARG A 162 0.67 3.77 -30.22
CA ARG A 162 1.85 3.69 -31.11
C ARG A 162 2.86 2.65 -30.63
N ILE A 163 3.15 2.62 -29.33
CA ILE A 163 4.11 1.66 -28.74
C ILE A 163 3.59 0.23 -28.90
N GLN A 164 2.30 0.02 -28.70
CA GLN A 164 1.66 -1.27 -28.92
C GLN A 164 1.72 -1.69 -30.39
N ASP A 165 1.38 -0.79 -31.32
CA ASP A 165 1.44 -1.07 -32.76
C ASP A 165 2.87 -1.44 -33.20
N GLU A 166 3.90 -0.76 -32.65
CA GLU A 166 5.31 -1.09 -32.86
C GLU A 166 5.65 -2.50 -32.32
N ALA A 167 5.17 -2.84 -31.12
CA ALA A 167 5.39 -4.15 -30.51
C ALA A 167 4.66 -5.29 -31.25
N ASP A 168 3.44 -5.05 -31.75
CA ASP A 168 2.65 -6.00 -32.52
C ASP A 168 3.28 -6.27 -33.90
N GLU A 169 3.79 -5.24 -34.56
CA GLU A 169 4.56 -5.38 -35.81
C GLU A 169 5.82 -6.22 -35.60
N LEU A 170 6.55 -5.94 -34.52
CA LEU A 170 7.75 -6.70 -34.17
C LEU A 170 7.43 -8.18 -33.88
N THR A 171 6.37 -8.43 -33.12
CA THR A 171 5.87 -9.78 -32.83
C THR A 171 5.51 -10.51 -34.13
N ARG A 172 4.79 -9.85 -35.05
CA ARG A 172 4.48 -10.41 -36.37
C ARG A 172 5.72 -10.75 -37.18
N ARG A 173 6.79 -9.94 -37.11
CA ARG A 173 8.07 -10.24 -37.78
C ARG A 173 8.74 -11.49 -37.21
N PHE A 174 8.83 -11.64 -35.89
CA PHE A 174 9.39 -12.85 -35.28
C PHE A 174 8.58 -14.10 -35.65
N VAL A 175 7.24 -14.01 -35.61
CA VAL A 175 6.34 -15.09 -36.03
C VAL A 175 6.59 -15.48 -37.49
N ALA A 176 6.71 -14.52 -38.40
CA ALA A 176 6.98 -14.78 -39.81
C ALA A 176 8.34 -15.48 -40.03
N LEU A 177 9.39 -15.08 -39.30
CA LEU A 177 10.70 -15.73 -39.35
C LEU A 177 10.62 -17.18 -38.84
N MET A 178 9.91 -17.42 -37.73
CA MET A 178 9.68 -18.77 -37.22
C MET A 178 8.89 -19.64 -38.21
N GLU A 179 7.92 -19.07 -38.93
CA GLU A 179 7.13 -19.78 -39.94
C GLU A 179 7.92 -20.10 -41.21
N ALA A 180 8.84 -19.23 -41.59
CA ALA A 180 9.81 -19.49 -42.64
C ALA A 180 10.85 -20.55 -42.24
N GLY A 181 10.94 -20.90 -40.96
CA GLY A 181 11.92 -21.85 -40.43
C GLY A 181 13.32 -21.27 -40.32
N GLU A 182 13.44 -19.93 -40.30
CA GLU A 182 14.72 -19.24 -40.12
C GLU A 182 15.24 -19.47 -38.70
N PRO A 183 16.54 -19.80 -38.52
CA PRO A 183 17.09 -19.99 -37.19
C PRO A 183 17.15 -18.67 -36.42
N ALA A 184 17.12 -18.72 -35.09
CA ALA A 184 17.09 -17.55 -34.23
C ALA A 184 18.38 -16.70 -34.31
N ASP A 185 19.49 -17.28 -34.78
CA ASP A 185 20.76 -16.60 -35.05
C ASP A 185 20.90 -16.13 -36.51
N SER A 186 19.83 -16.17 -37.31
CA SER A 186 19.79 -15.57 -38.64
C SER A 186 19.92 -14.05 -38.59
N GLU A 187 20.42 -13.43 -39.68
CA GLU A 187 20.49 -11.96 -39.77
C GLU A 187 19.12 -11.30 -39.53
N GLY A 188 18.05 -11.85 -40.11
CA GLY A 188 16.70 -11.32 -39.93
C GLY A 188 16.19 -11.41 -38.49
N ALA A 189 16.48 -12.50 -37.77
CA ALA A 189 16.11 -12.65 -36.37
C ALA A 189 16.93 -11.72 -35.45
N MET A 190 18.23 -11.57 -35.72
CA MET A 190 19.07 -10.64 -34.96
C MET A 190 18.72 -9.17 -35.24
N ASP A 191 18.35 -8.82 -36.47
CA ASP A 191 17.89 -7.46 -36.81
C ASP A 191 16.55 -7.16 -36.12
N ALA A 192 15.62 -8.12 -36.07
CA ALA A 192 14.40 -7.99 -35.28
C ALA A 192 14.69 -7.86 -33.78
N ALA A 193 15.66 -8.60 -33.24
CA ALA A 193 16.09 -8.44 -31.86
C ALA A 193 16.72 -7.05 -31.61
N GLU A 194 17.47 -6.51 -32.56
CA GLU A 194 18.02 -5.16 -32.44
C GLU A 194 16.93 -4.08 -32.47
N ASP A 195 15.96 -4.20 -33.38
CA ASP A 195 14.77 -3.34 -33.41
C ASP A 195 13.99 -3.41 -32.08
N HIS A 196 13.86 -4.60 -31.50
CA HIS A 196 13.25 -4.80 -30.18
C HIS A 196 13.99 -4.00 -29.08
N ARG A 197 15.31 -4.13 -29.03
CA ARG A 197 16.16 -3.43 -28.05
C ARG A 197 16.04 -1.92 -28.19
N GLN A 198 16.07 -1.42 -29.43
CA GLN A 198 15.96 0.01 -29.73
C GLN A 198 14.57 0.55 -29.40
N GLY A 199 13.51 -0.23 -29.61
CA GLY A 199 12.16 0.09 -29.17
C GLY A 199 12.09 0.29 -27.65
N ILE A 200 12.64 -0.66 -26.87
CA ILE A 200 12.71 -0.55 -25.40
C ILE A 200 13.51 0.70 -25.00
N ALA A 201 14.68 0.92 -25.61
CA ALA A 201 15.53 2.08 -25.33
C ALA A 201 14.81 3.41 -25.60
N ARG A 202 14.07 3.49 -26.70
CA ARG A 202 13.31 4.68 -27.09
C ARG A 202 12.20 4.97 -26.09
N ASN A 203 11.40 3.96 -25.77
CA ASN A 203 10.10 4.14 -25.13
C ASN A 203 10.13 3.99 -23.59
N HIS A 204 11.11 3.27 -23.03
CA HIS A 204 11.11 2.94 -21.61
C HIS A 204 12.40 3.37 -20.91
N TYR A 205 13.52 2.69 -21.15
CA TYR A 205 14.77 2.94 -20.43
C TYR A 205 15.96 2.51 -21.27
N ASP A 206 17.14 3.07 -21.00
CA ASP A 206 18.36 2.72 -21.70
C ASP A 206 18.64 1.21 -21.59
N CYS A 207 18.45 0.51 -22.70
CA CYS A 207 18.55 -0.95 -22.77
C CYS A 207 19.84 -1.33 -23.51
N GLY A 208 20.93 -1.51 -22.76
CA GLY A 208 22.17 -2.08 -23.31
C GLY A 208 22.02 -3.57 -23.65
N TYR A 209 22.98 -4.14 -24.39
CA TYR A 209 22.93 -5.55 -24.80
C TYR A 209 22.87 -6.51 -23.60
N GLU A 210 23.63 -6.26 -22.53
CA GLU A 210 23.59 -7.07 -21.31
C GLU A 210 22.18 -7.07 -20.68
N MET A 211 21.60 -5.89 -20.48
CA MET A 211 20.23 -5.75 -19.98
C MET A 211 19.22 -6.49 -20.87
N HIS A 212 19.38 -6.37 -22.19
CA HIS A 212 18.51 -7.02 -23.15
C HIS A 212 18.57 -8.55 -23.05
N THR A 213 19.77 -9.12 -22.87
CA THR A 213 19.91 -10.56 -22.62
C THR A 213 19.24 -11.01 -21.31
N CYS A 214 19.33 -10.21 -20.24
CA CYS A 214 18.62 -10.50 -19.00
C CYS A 214 17.09 -10.50 -19.19
N LEU A 215 16.55 -9.61 -20.03
CA LEU A 215 15.12 -9.61 -20.38
C LEU A 215 14.73 -10.86 -21.18
N GLY A 216 15.57 -11.26 -22.14
CA GLY A 216 15.35 -12.49 -22.91
C GLY A 216 15.28 -13.73 -22.01
N GLU A 217 16.19 -13.86 -21.05
CA GLU A 217 16.16 -14.95 -20.06
C GLU A 217 14.88 -14.90 -19.20
N MET A 218 14.47 -13.69 -18.80
CA MET A 218 13.27 -13.48 -18.02
C MET A 218 12.00 -13.97 -18.76
N TYR A 219 11.89 -13.72 -20.06
CA TYR A 219 10.75 -14.17 -20.89
C TYR A 219 10.52 -15.68 -20.90
N VAL A 220 11.57 -16.47 -20.65
CA VAL A 220 11.49 -17.94 -20.61
C VAL A 220 11.50 -18.48 -19.18
N SER A 221 12.12 -17.78 -18.23
CA SER A 221 12.20 -18.21 -16.83
C SER A 221 10.89 -18.02 -16.06
N ASP A 222 10.04 -17.09 -16.49
CA ASP A 222 8.76 -16.80 -15.86
C ASP A 222 7.61 -17.23 -16.78
N GLU A 223 6.85 -18.25 -16.34
CA GLU A 223 5.76 -18.84 -17.11
C GLU A 223 4.67 -17.84 -17.52
N ARG A 224 4.52 -16.72 -16.79
CA ARG A 224 3.53 -15.69 -17.11
C ARG A 224 3.92 -14.95 -18.39
N PHE A 225 5.20 -14.56 -18.50
CA PHE A 225 5.73 -13.92 -19.70
C PHE A 225 5.77 -14.88 -20.88
N THR A 226 6.22 -16.12 -20.65
CA THR A 226 6.21 -17.15 -21.69
C THR A 226 4.81 -17.34 -22.25
N ARG A 227 3.79 -17.47 -21.38
CA ARG A 227 2.40 -17.68 -21.82
C ARG A 227 1.86 -16.51 -22.63
N ASN A 228 2.18 -15.28 -22.23
CA ASN A 228 1.71 -14.08 -22.94
C ASN A 228 2.36 -13.97 -24.32
N ILE A 229 3.68 -14.17 -24.41
CA ILE A 229 4.43 -14.10 -25.67
C ILE A 229 4.04 -15.26 -26.60
N ASP A 230 3.96 -16.48 -26.07
CA ASP A 230 3.61 -17.67 -26.84
C ASP A 230 2.14 -17.70 -27.29
N ALA A 231 1.29 -16.80 -26.77
CA ALA A 231 -0.08 -16.63 -27.26
C ALA A 231 -0.12 -16.28 -28.76
N ALA A 232 0.89 -15.55 -29.26
CA ALA A 232 1.03 -15.26 -30.69
C ALA A 232 1.50 -16.49 -31.49
N LYS A 233 2.47 -17.25 -30.95
CA LYS A 233 2.93 -18.52 -31.51
C LYS A 233 3.65 -19.36 -30.45
N PRO A 234 3.32 -20.64 -30.27
CA PRO A 234 4.05 -21.51 -29.34
C PRO A 234 5.56 -21.56 -29.65
N GLY A 235 6.39 -21.35 -28.63
CA GLY A 235 7.84 -21.30 -28.73
C GLY A 235 8.43 -19.93 -29.10
N LEU A 236 7.60 -18.89 -29.24
CA LEU A 236 8.05 -17.55 -29.60
C LEU A 236 8.96 -16.94 -28.52
N ALA A 237 8.64 -17.11 -27.23
CA ALA A 237 9.46 -16.57 -26.15
C ALA A 237 10.90 -17.12 -26.18
N ALA A 238 11.04 -18.43 -26.42
CA ALA A 238 12.34 -19.08 -26.56
C ALA A 238 13.09 -18.59 -27.81
N TYR A 239 12.39 -18.46 -28.94
CA TYR A 239 12.98 -17.95 -30.18
C TYR A 239 13.48 -16.50 -30.03
N MET A 240 12.68 -15.63 -29.40
CA MET A 240 13.07 -14.25 -29.11
C MET A 240 14.30 -14.19 -28.20
N ARG A 241 14.33 -14.96 -27.10
CA ARG A 241 15.52 -15.04 -26.23
C ARG A 241 16.76 -15.42 -27.04
N ASP A 242 16.68 -16.46 -27.85
CA ASP A 242 17.83 -16.96 -28.60
C ASP A 242 18.33 -15.92 -29.63
N ALA A 243 17.41 -15.20 -30.28
CA ALA A 243 17.75 -14.09 -31.17
C ALA A 243 18.38 -12.90 -30.45
N ILE A 244 17.91 -12.58 -29.24
CA ILE A 244 18.48 -11.55 -28.38
C ILE A 244 19.91 -11.91 -27.97
N LEU A 245 20.15 -13.16 -27.54
CA LEU A 245 21.48 -13.66 -27.19
C LEU A 245 22.43 -13.59 -28.39
N ALA A 246 21.98 -14.05 -29.56
CA ALA A 246 22.77 -13.98 -30.79
C ALA A 246 23.10 -12.54 -31.19
N ASN A 247 22.13 -11.62 -31.10
CA ASN A 247 22.34 -10.21 -31.41
C ASN A 247 23.34 -9.54 -30.43
N ALA A 248 23.29 -9.88 -29.15
CA ALA A 248 24.27 -9.40 -28.17
C ALA A 248 25.69 -9.88 -28.49
N VAL A 249 25.85 -11.15 -28.88
CA VAL A 249 27.15 -11.70 -29.33
C VAL A 249 27.65 -10.97 -30.58
N ARG A 250 26.77 -10.68 -31.56
CA ARG A 250 27.12 -9.94 -32.79
C ARG A 250 27.69 -8.54 -32.51
N HIS A 251 27.29 -7.91 -31.40
CA HIS A 251 27.69 -6.56 -31.02
C HIS A 251 28.67 -6.50 -29.84
N THR A 252 29.15 -7.65 -29.37
CA THR A 252 30.24 -7.72 -28.39
C THR A 252 31.57 -7.73 -29.15
N PRO A 253 32.52 -6.82 -28.84
CA PRO A 253 33.80 -6.70 -29.53
C PRO A 253 34.78 -7.87 -29.29
#